data_AF-A0A7X0U115-F1
#
_entry.id   AF-A0A7X0U115-F1
#
_cell.length_a   1.000
_cell.length_b   1.000
_cell.length_c   1.000
_cell.angle_alpha   90.00
_cell.angle_beta   90.00
_cell.angle_gamma   90.00
#
_symmetry.space_group_name_H-M   'P 1'
#
loop_
_entity.id
_entity.type
_entity.pdbx_description
1 polymer ?
#
loop_
_entity_poly.entity_id
_entity_poly.type
_entity_poly.pdbx_seq_one_letter_code
_entity_poly.pdbx_strand_id
1 'polypeptide(L)' 'MVEVGYYSPGGQIVLYDSLSGTELPNLALNGRKGHYRIRVHHAWFPWKGEAQSGQRLLIMAYPGKGNKEIVHRNRK' A
#
# COMPACT_ATOMS: atom_id res chain seq x y z
N MET A 1 -2.97 -6.21 8.87
CA MET A 1 -3.29 -5.12 7.92
C MET A 1 -2.72 -3.83 8.49
N VAL A 2 -2.11 -2.98 7.67
CA VAL A 2 -1.61 -1.66 8.11
C VAL A 2 -2.36 -0.58 7.35
N GLU A 3 -2.77 0.48 8.03
CA GLU A 3 -3.34 1.68 7.40
C GLU A 3 -2.61 2.93 7.90
N VAL A 4 -2.22 3.80 6.98
CA VAL A 4 -1.53 5.06 7.28
C VAL A 4 -2.26 6.24 6.64
N GLY A 5 -2.21 7.39 7.31
CA GLY A 5 -2.58 8.66 6.70
C GLY A 5 -1.42 9.20 5.86
N TYR A 6 -1.71 9.68 4.66
CA TYR A 6 -0.72 10.31 3.77
C TYR A 6 -1.27 11.60 3.17
N TYR A 7 -0.45 12.66 3.14
CA TYR A 7 -0.80 13.89 2.44
C TYR A 7 -0.03 13.94 1.12
N SER A 8 -0.75 13.93 -0.01
CA SER A 8 -0.15 14.08 -1.34
C SER A 8 -0.24 15.54 -1.80
N PRO A 9 0.85 16.32 -1.69
CA PRO A 9 0.86 17.71 -2.16
C PRO A 9 0.85 17.82 -3.68
N GLY A 10 1.51 16.86 -4.35
CA GLY A 10 1.68 16.85 -5.81
C GLY A 10 0.57 16.12 -6.58
N GLY A 11 -0.30 15.36 -5.90
CA GLY A 11 -1.26 14.48 -6.58
C GLY A 11 -0.59 13.24 -7.17
N GLN A 12 0.52 12.82 -6.58
CA GLN A 12 1.22 11.59 -6.93
C GLN A 12 1.48 10.79 -5.67
N ILE A 13 1.27 9.48 -5.77
CA ILE A 13 1.56 8.48 -4.74
C ILE A 13 2.16 7.29 -5.47
N VAL A 14 3.49 7.24 -5.53
CA VAL A 14 4.24 6.19 -6.22
C VAL A 14 4.97 5.35 -5.18
N LEU A 15 4.93 4.03 -5.35
CA LEU A 15 5.66 3.09 -4.51
C LEU A 15 6.78 2.47 -5.32
N TYR A 16 7.96 2.47 -4.74
CA TYR A 16 9.17 2.03 -5.41
C TYR A 16 9.87 1.00 -4.54
N ASP A 17 10.15 -0.17 -5.12
CA ASP A 17 11.05 -1.15 -4.53
C ASP A 17 12.48 -0.87 -5.01
N SER A 18 13.30 -0.32 -4.12
CA SER A 18 14.69 0.04 -4.44
C SER A 18 15.60 -1.16 -4.68
N LEU A 19 15.21 -2.36 -4.28
CA LEU A 19 16.01 -3.57 -4.47
C LEU A 19 15.83 -4.17 -5.86
N SER A 20 14.59 -4.23 -6.35
CA SER A 20 14.30 -4.73 -7.70
C SER A 20 14.25 -3.64 -8.77
N GLY A 21 14.18 -2.37 -8.37
CA GLY A 21 13.94 -1.24 -9.27
C GLY A 21 12.48 -1.15 -9.74
N THR A 22 11.57 -1.93 -9.14
CA THR A 22 10.16 -1.97 -9.54
C THR A 22 9.43 -0.74 -9.04
N GLU A 23 8.82 0.01 -9.96
CA GLU A 23 7.89 1.08 -9.65
C GLU A 23 6.44 0.60 -9.83
N LEU A 24 5.59 0.88 -8.84
CA LEU A 24 4.15 0.61 -8.92
C LEU A 24 3.40 1.80 -9.51
N PRO A 25 2.22 1.58 -10.12
CA PRO A 25 1.40 2.66 -10.68
C PRO A 25 1.09 3.76 -9.66
N ASN A 26 0.94 4.99 -10.15
CA ASN A 26 0.49 6.11 -9.34
C ASN A 26 -0.90 5.82 -8.73
N LEU A 27 -0.97 5.80 -7.40
CA LEU A 27 -2.18 5.49 -6.64
C LEU A 27 -3.03 6.73 -6.34
N ALA A 28 -2.57 7.93 -6.68
CA ALA A 28 -3.38 9.13 -6.53
C ALA A 28 -4.58 9.10 -7.48
N LEU A 29 -5.78 9.36 -6.96
CA LEU A 29 -7.01 9.35 -7.75
C LEU A 29 -7.02 10.50 -8.74
N ASN A 30 -6.73 10.21 -10.01
CA ASN A 30 -6.72 11.20 -11.11
C ASN A 30 -5.94 12.48 -10.77
N GLY A 31 -4.76 12.34 -10.15
CA GLY A 31 -3.93 13.49 -9.79
C GLY A 31 -4.46 14.31 -8.60
N ARG A 32 -5.46 13.81 -7.86
CA ARG A 32 -6.03 14.52 -6.71
C ARG A 32 -4.96 14.75 -5.63
N LYS A 33 -4.85 16.01 -5.23
CA LYS A 33 -4.06 16.45 -4.08
C LYS A 33 -4.84 16.29 -2.78
N GLY A 34 -4.12 16.23 -1.66
CA GLY A 34 -4.71 16.24 -0.32
C GLY A 34 -4.52 14.95 0.46
N HIS A 35 -5.39 14.72 1.44
CA HIS A 35 -5.27 13.59 2.37
C HIS A 35 -5.85 12.29 1.81
N TYR A 36 -5.05 11.24 1.96
CA TYR A 36 -5.35 9.86 1.63
C TYR A 36 -5.18 8.98 2.86
N ARG A 37 -5.85 7.84 2.80
CA ARG A 37 -5.55 6.66 3.59
C ARG A 37 -4.94 5.62 2.66
N ILE A 38 -3.77 5.13 3.02
CA ILE A 38 -3.09 4.03 2.33
C ILE A 38 -3.24 2.80 3.19
N ARG A 39 -3.89 1.76 2.67
CA ARG A 39 -4.13 0.50 3.35
C ARG A 39 -3.37 -0.62 2.65
N VAL A 40 -2.61 -1.38 3.43
CA VAL A 40 -1.79 -2.50 2.98
C VAL A 40 -2.27 -3.80 3.61
N HIS A 41 -2.69 -4.73 2.77
CA HIS A 41 -2.96 -6.11 3.15
C HIS A 41 -1.79 -6.99 2.73
N HIS A 42 -1.21 -7.70 3.69
CA HIS A 42 -0.29 -8.80 3.45
C HIS A 42 -1.09 -10.10 3.39
N ALA A 43 -0.94 -10.85 2.31
CA ALA A 43 -1.44 -12.22 2.22
C ALA A 43 -0.26 -13.15 1.94
N TRP A 44 -0.09 -14.13 2.83
CA TRP A 44 0.82 -15.25 2.61
C TRP A 44 0.04 -16.33 1.86
N PHE A 45 0.37 -16.54 0.59
CA PHE A 45 -0.25 -17.62 -0.19
C PHE A 45 0.67 -18.84 -0.19
N PRO A 46 0.24 -19.99 0.38
CA PRO A 46 0.89 -21.26 0.10
C PRO A 46 0.47 -21.69 -1.31
N TRP A 47 1.26 -21.39 -2.33
CA TRP A 47 0.92 -21.83 -3.68
C TRP A 47 1.41 -23.26 -3.90
N LYS A 48 0.47 -24.15 -4.26
CA LYS A 48 0.77 -25.50 -4.72
C LYS A 48 1.62 -25.40 -5.99
N GLY A 49 2.86 -25.88 -5.92
CA GLY A 49 3.53 -26.47 -7.09
C GLY A 49 4.70 -25.73 -7.72
N GLU A 50 5.07 -24.51 -7.34
CA GLU A 50 6.26 -23.84 -7.91
C GLU A 50 7.15 -23.18 -6.84
N ALA A 51 8.46 -23.24 -7.09
CA ALA A 51 9.57 -23.05 -6.16
C ALA A 51 9.82 -21.61 -5.67
N GLN A 52 8.82 -20.73 -5.67
CA GLN A 52 8.97 -19.36 -5.18
C GLN A 52 7.81 -18.99 -4.25
N SER A 53 8.08 -18.99 -2.95
CA SER A 53 7.20 -18.38 -1.96
C SER A 53 7.16 -16.86 -2.18
N GLY A 54 6.08 -16.35 -2.74
CA GLY A 54 5.86 -14.91 -2.93
C GLY A 54 4.92 -14.33 -1.88
N GLN A 55 5.25 -13.15 -1.35
CA GLN A 55 4.32 -12.36 -0.56
C GLN A 55 3.49 -11.47 -1.50
N ARG A 56 2.15 -11.61 -1.47
CA ARG A 56 1.27 -10.73 -2.25
C ARG A 56 0.83 -9.55 -1.39
N LEU A 57 1.06 -8.35 -1.91
CA LEU A 57 0.61 -7.10 -1.31
C LEU A 57 -0.61 -6.60 -2.08
N LEU A 58 -1.70 -6.32 -1.37
CA LEU A 58 -2.78 -5.48 -1.89
C LEU A 58 -2.66 -4.11 -1.23
N ILE A 59 -2.40 -3.09 -2.04
CA ILE A 59 -2.22 -1.71 -1.61
C ILE A 59 -3.37 -0.89 -2.18
N MET A 60 -4.08 -0.18 -1.32
CA MET A 60 -5.21 0.68 -1.71
C MET A 60 -4.97 2.09 -1.19
N ALA A 61 -5.19 3.08 -2.05
CA ALA A 61 -5.21 4.49 -1.66
C ALA A 61 -6.62 5.06 -1.90
N TYR A 62 -7.21 5.67 -0.88
CA TYR A 62 -8.52 6.30 -0.98
C TYR A 62 -8.56 7.62 -0.20
N PRO A 63 -9.45 8.57 -0.55
CA PRO A 63 -9.52 9.85 0.13
C PRO A 63 -9.96 9.65 1.58
N GLY A 64 -9.28 10.29 2.52
CA GLY A 64 -9.65 10.19 3.92
C GLY A 64 -8.89 11.18 4.78
N LYS A 65 -9.57 11.75 5.79
CA LYS A 65 -8.95 12.69 6.73
C LYS A 65 -8.22 11.91 7.84
N GLY A 66 -7.07 12.44 8.26
CA GLY A 66 -6.34 12.00 9.45
C GLY A 66 -4.95 11.46 9.16
N ASN A 67 -3.98 12.01 9.89
CA ASN A 67 -2.56 11.64 9.82
C ASN A 67 -2.21 10.49 10.76
N LYS A 68 -3.20 9.89 11.43
CA LYS A 68 -2.97 8.81 12.40
C LYS A 68 -2.77 7.50 11.66
N GLU A 69 -1.62 6.88 11.90
CA GLU A 69 -1.35 5.49 11.59
C GLU A 69 -2.25 4.58 12.45
N ILE A 70 -2.87 3.60 11.80
CA ILE A 70 -3.69 2.57 12.41
C ILE A 70 -3.09 1.22 12.01
N VAL A 71 -2.36 0.61 12.94
CA VAL A 71 -1.81 -0.73 12.75
C VAL A 71 -2.78 -1.76 13.30
N HIS A 72 -3.42 -2.53 12.42
CA HIS A 72 -4.16 -3.72 12.81
C HIS A 72 -3.20 -4.93 12.78
N ARG A 73 -2.49 -5.13 13.90
CA ARG A 73 -1.78 -6.39 14.16
C ARG A 73 -2.81 -7.42 14.59
N ASN A 74 -3.00 -8.48 13.80
CA ASN A 74 -3.68 -9.68 14.29
C ASN A 74 -2.86 -10.19 15.49
N ARG A 75 -3.38 -10.02 16.71
CA ARG A 75 -2.96 -10.85 17.84
C ARG A 75 -3.48 -12.25 17.52
N LYS A 76 -2.59 -13.10 17.01
CA LYS A 76 -2.68 -14.52 17.27
C LYS A 76 -1.93 -14.79 18.57
#